data_AF-A0A6I6ES52-F1
#
_entry.id   AF-A0A6I6ES52-F1
#
_cell.length_a   1.000
_cell.length_b   1.000
_cell.length_c   1.000
_cell.angle_alpha   90.00
_cell.angle_beta   90.00
_cell.angle_gamma   90.00
#
_symmetry.space_group_name_H-M   'P 1'
#
loop_
_entity.id
_entity.type
_entity.pdbx_description
1 polymer ?
#
loop_
_entity_poly.entity_id
_entity_poly.type
_entity_poly.pdbx_seq_one_letter_code
_entity_poly.pdbx_strand_id
1 'polypeptide(L)' 'MTKEYVKKINYPCETAAIFQDVIFVIRPQHASDLLIEADKAAEFYLNHFPYATLENVREGIRYSFCGLYLSDDQIIRDAA' A
#
# COMPACT_ATOMS: atom_id res chain seq x y z
N MET A 1 -27.67 13.50 -11.44
CA MET A 1 -26.90 12.26 -11.69
C MET A 1 -25.44 12.66 -11.68
N THR A 2 -24.54 12.21 -10.83
CA THR A 2 -24.57 11.22 -9.74
C THR A 2 -23.40 11.65 -8.85
N LYS A 3 -23.62 11.88 -7.54
CA LYS A 3 -22.51 11.93 -6.59
C LYS A 3 -21.91 10.54 -6.61
N GLU A 4 -20.89 10.31 -7.44
CA GLU A 4 -20.06 9.14 -7.29
C GLU A 4 -19.44 9.29 -5.91
N TYR A 5 -20.01 8.53 -4.97
CA TYR A 5 -19.34 8.16 -3.75
C TYR A 5 -17.98 7.64 -4.18
N VAL A 6 -16.96 8.50 -4.10
CA VAL A 6 -15.59 8.06 -3.91
C VAL A 6 -15.72 7.08 -2.76
N LYS A 7 -15.71 5.78 -3.05
CA LYS A 7 -15.76 4.74 -2.05
C LYS A 7 -14.49 4.95 -1.24
N LYS A 8 -14.60 5.73 -0.16
CA LYS A 8 -13.55 5.89 0.83
C LYS A 8 -13.13 4.47 1.19
N ILE A 9 -11.89 4.11 0.88
CA ILE A 9 -11.37 2.80 1.22
C ILE A 9 -11.58 2.65 2.71
N ASN A 10 -12.33 1.62 3.10
CA ASN A 10 -12.37 1.23 4.49
C ASN A 10 -11.03 0.54 4.74
N TYR A 11 -10.22 1.05 5.66
CA TYR A 11 -8.91 0.49 6.02
C TYR A 11 -9.11 -0.48 7.18
N PRO A 12 -9.46 -1.76 6.93
CA PRO A 12 -9.60 -2.75 7.98
C PRO A 12 -8.25 -3.00 8.65
N CYS A 13 -8.31 -3.56 9.86
CA CYS A 13 -7.15 -3.99 10.63
C CYS A 13 -6.28 -5.07 9.96
N GLU A 14 -6.79 -5.72 8.91
CA GLU A 14 -6.13 -6.74 8.10
C GLU A 14 -5.74 -6.15 6.74
N THR A 15 -4.72 -5.30 6.75
CA THR A 15 -4.14 -4.72 5.53
C THR A 15 -2.69 -5.16 5.40
N ALA A 16 -2.24 -5.44 4.17
CA ALA A 16 -0.86 -5.85 3.94
C ALA A 16 -0.27 -5.25 2.66
N ALA A 17 0.97 -4.82 2.72
CA ALA A 17 1.83 -4.65 1.56
C ALA A 17 2.44 -6.01 1.19
N ILE A 18 2.53 -6.32 -0.08
CA ILE A 18 3.03 -7.60 -0.60
C ILE A 18 4.04 -7.31 -1.71
N PHE A 19 5.23 -7.89 -1.61
CA PHE A 19 6.27 -7.82 -2.65
C PHE A 19 7.06 -9.12 -2.69
N GLN A 20 7.14 -9.75 -3.88
CA GLN A 20 7.84 -11.01 -4.11
C GLN A 20 7.49 -12.10 -3.07
N ASP A 21 6.20 -12.34 -2.88
CA ASP A 21 5.63 -13.32 -1.94
C ASP A 21 5.93 -13.06 -0.45
N VAL A 22 6.61 -11.96 -0.11
CA VAL A 22 6.81 -11.50 1.26
C VAL A 22 5.73 -10.47 1.61
N ILE A 23 5.21 -10.59 2.84
CA ILE A 23 4.11 -9.79 3.34
C ILE A 23 4.61 -8.90 4.48
N PHE A 24 4.30 -7.60 4.38
CA PHE A 24 4.46 -6.63 5.44
C PHE A 24 3.09 -6.11 5.86
N VAL A 25 2.72 -6.31 7.11
CA VAL A 25 1.42 -5.86 7.63
C VAL A 25 1.46 -4.35 7.85
N ILE A 26 0.51 -3.63 7.26
CA ILE A 26 0.34 -2.19 7.46
C ILE A 26 -0.97 -1.92 8.19
N ARG A 27 -1.04 -0.83 8.96
CA ARG A 27 -2.24 -0.47 9.73
C ARG A 27 -2.56 1.03 9.67
N PRO A 28 -2.86 1.58 8.49
CA PRO A 28 -3.27 2.98 8.39
C PRO A 28 -4.60 3.20 9.13
N GLN A 29 -4.65 4.16 10.05
CA GLN A 29 -5.89 4.55 10.75
C GLN A 29 -6.67 5.59 9.95
N HIS A 30 -5.94 6.42 9.21
CA HIS A 30 -6.46 7.46 8.35
C HIS A 30 -5.77 7.43 6.98
N ALA A 31 -6.40 8.05 5.97
CA ALA A 31 -5.80 8.18 4.63
C ALA A 31 -4.45 8.89 4.66
N SER A 32 -4.25 9.82 5.60
CA SER A 32 -2.98 10.50 5.85
C SER A 32 -1.86 9.57 6.30
N ASP A 33 -2.19 8.44 6.92
CA ASP A 33 -1.21 7.48 7.45
C ASP A 33 -0.77 6.49 6.37
N LEU A 34 -1.50 6.41 5.25
CA LEU A 34 -1.30 5.45 4.18
C LEU A 34 0.11 5.53 3.59
N LEU A 35 0.58 6.75 3.32
CA LEU A 35 1.92 6.99 2.76
C LEU A 35 3.02 6.63 3.77
N ILE A 36 2.81 6.94 5.05
CA ILE A 36 3.77 6.61 6.11
C ILE A 36 3.91 5.09 6.26
N GLU A 37 2.80 4.36 6.22
CA GLU A 37 2.81 2.91 6.27
C GLU A 37 3.39 2.27 5.00
N ALA A 38 3.15 2.88 3.84
CA ALA A 38 3.76 2.48 2.56
C ALA A 38 5.28 2.67 2.57
N ASP A 39 5.77 3.80 3.09
CA ASP A 39 7.21 4.06 3.23
C ASP A 39 7.88 3.03 4.14
N LYS A 40 7.25 2.69 5.28
CA LYS A 40 7.74 1.61 6.17
C LYS A 40 7.81 0.26 5.45
N ALA A 41 6.81 -0.07 4.63
CA ALA A 41 6.83 -1.29 3.85
C ALA A 41 7.96 -1.29 2.82
N ALA A 42 8.15 -0.18 2.11
CA ALA A 42 9.23 -0.03 1.14
C ALA A 42 10.61 -0.17 1.80
N GLU A 43 10.83 0.50 2.94
CA GLU A 43 12.06 0.35 3.74
C GLU A 43 12.29 -1.10 4.18
N PHE A 44 11.24 -1.79 4.65
CA PHE A 44 11.34 -3.20 5.00
C PHE A 44 11.79 -4.04 3.81
N TYR A 45 11.18 -3.87 2.63
CA TYR A 45 11.54 -4.65 1.44
C TYR A 45 12.95 -4.36 0.92
N LEU A 46 13.38 -3.10 0.92
CA LEU A 46 14.74 -2.73 0.53
C LEU A 46 15.80 -3.34 1.45
N ASN A 47 15.50 -3.42 2.75
CA ASN A 47 16.37 -4.08 3.72
C ASN A 47 16.32 -5.62 3.60
N HIS A 48 15.17 -6.18 3.21
CA HIS A 48 14.99 -7.63 3.08
C HIS A 48 15.58 -8.20 1.77
N PHE A 49 15.47 -7.44 0.67
CA PHE A 49 15.90 -7.86 -0.66
C PHE A 49 17.09 -7.01 -1.13
N PRO A 50 18.34 -7.50 -0.98
CA PRO A 50 19.54 -6.70 -1.26
C PRO A 50 19.75 -6.34 -2.73
N TYR A 51 19.02 -6.99 -3.64
CA TYR A 51 19.03 -6.70 -5.08
C TYR A 51 17.91 -5.75 -5.52
N ALA A 52 16.91 -5.49 -4.67
CA ALA A 52 15.76 -4.70 -5.05
C ALA A 52 16.10 -3.20 -5.01
N THR A 53 15.73 -2.48 -6.07
CA THR A 53 15.74 -1.02 -6.06
C THR A 53 14.40 -0.47 -5.55
N LEU A 54 14.38 0.81 -5.15
CA LEU A 54 13.13 1.48 -4.77
C LEU A 54 12.11 1.44 -5.93
N GLU A 55 12.58 1.58 -7.17
CA GLU A 55 11.74 1.48 -8.37
C GLU A 55 11.13 0.08 -8.50
N ASN A 56 11.93 -0.98 -8.31
CA ASN A 56 11.42 -2.36 -8.35
C ASN A 56 10.33 -2.59 -7.30
N VAL A 57 10.54 -2.07 -6.08
CA VAL A 57 9.55 -2.18 -5.01
C VAL A 57 8.27 -1.42 -5.39
N ARG A 58 8.36 -0.16 -5.82
CA ARG A 58 7.18 0.66 -6.17
C ARG A 58 6.37 0.07 -7.33
N GLU A 59 7.02 -0.50 -8.34
CA GLU A 59 6.32 -1.13 -9.47
C GLU A 59 5.70 -2.48 -9.10
N GLY A 60 6.38 -3.24 -8.25
CA GLY A 60 6.01 -4.62 -7.90
C GLY A 60 5.09 -4.75 -6.69
N ILE A 61 5.09 -3.78 -5.78
CA ILE A 61 4.34 -3.85 -4.52
C ILE A 61 2.84 -3.83 -4.78
N ARG A 62 2.10 -4.62 -3.99
CA ARG A 62 0.63 -4.60 -3.96
C ARG A 62 0.14 -4.43 -2.53
N TYR A 63 -0.76 -3.48 -2.33
CA TYR A 63 -1.40 -3.20 -1.06
C TYR A 63 -2.78 -3.85 -1.03
N SER A 64 -3.00 -4.79 -0.12
CA SER A 64 -4.24 -5.53 0.06
C SER A 64 -5.11 -4.88 1.13
N PHE A 65 -6.30 -4.42 0.73
CA PHE A 65 -7.35 -3.87 1.59
C PHE A 65 -8.61 -4.73 1.45
N CYS A 66 -8.87 -5.67 2.36
CA CYS A 66 -10.08 -6.50 2.33
C CYS A 66 -10.31 -7.21 0.97
N GLY A 67 -9.25 -7.71 0.32
CA GLY A 67 -9.32 -8.37 -0.99
C GLY A 67 -9.26 -7.41 -2.21
N LEU A 68 -9.22 -6.09 -1.99
CA LEU A 68 -8.83 -5.12 -3.00
C LEU A 68 -7.30 -5.03 -3.04
N TYR A 69 -6.69 -5.15 -4.22
CA TYR A 69 -5.24 -5.03 -4.39
C TYR A 69 -4.92 -3.78 -5.19
N LEU A 70 -4.16 -2.87 -4.57
CA LEU A 70 -3.79 -1.59 -5.14
C LEU A 70 -2.29 -1.51 -5.41
N SER A 71 -1.91 -0.85 -6.49
CA SER A 71 -0.52 -0.45 -6.77
C SER A 71 -0.15 0.82 -6.00
N ASP A 72 1.15 1.13 -5.99
CA ASP A 72 1.72 2.31 -5.32
C ASP A 72 1.10 3.63 -5.83
N ASP A 73 0.90 3.77 -7.13
CA ASP A 73 0.28 4.97 -7.71
C ASP A 73 -1.22 5.08 -7.36
N GLN A 74 -1.91 3.96 -7.14
CA GLN A 74 -3.31 3.95 -6.72
C GLN A 74 -3.46 4.40 -5.27
N ILE A 75 -2.58 3.96 -4.37
CA ILE A 75 -2.62 4.43 -2.97
C ILE A 75 -2.22 5.90 -2.85
N ILE A 76 -1.30 6.40 -3.68
CA ILE A 76 -0.92 7.82 -3.70
C ILE A 76 -2.11 8.70 -4.08
N ARG A 77 -2.92 8.27 -5.06
CA ARG A 77 -4.14 8.98 -5.45
C ARG A 77 -5.22 8.95 -4.38
N ASP A 78 -5.28 7.89 -3.56
CA ASP A 78 -6.26 7.76 -2.47
C ASP A 78 -5.85 8.55 -1.21
N ALA A 79 -4.54 8.76 -1.01
CA ALA A 79 -4.00 9.56 0.08
C ALA A 79 -4.05 11.08 -0.15
N ALA A 80 -4.29 11.53 -1.40
CA ALA A 80 -4.33 12.94 -1.82
C ALA A 80 -5.73 13.55 -1.68
#